data_AF-A0A1I6GG49-F1
#
_entry.id   AF-A0A1I6GG49-F1
#
_cell.length_a   1.000
_cell.length_b   1.000
_cell.length_c   1.000
_cell.angle_alpha   90.00
_cell.angle_beta   90.00
_cell.angle_gamma   90.00
#
_symmetry.space_group_name_H-M   'P 1'
#
loop_
_entity.id
_entity.type
_entity.pdbx_description
1 polymer ?
#
loop_
_entity_poly.entity_id
_entity_poly.type
_entity_poly.pdbx_seq_one_letter_code
_entity_poly.pdbx_strand_id
1 'polypeptide(L)'
;MPDASPPADDSSLTDASPPDTSPPSPDAVRDALRALATGTAPARRPAFRETISEAEAATDCALEATAFLAAGRLPELARAVADAEHADETGTAERGAEALAALRRLDAAAAAHGDDPRDAESADGDHFHRARGIVLPPTGQATDR
;
A
#
# COMPACT_ATOMS: atom_id res chain seq x y z
N MET A 1 13.58 -41.70 47.40
CA MET A 1 12.63 -40.94 46.55
C MET A 1 13.46 -40.20 45.49
N PRO A 2 13.80 -40.84 44.36
CA PRO A 2 14.39 -40.18 43.22
C PRO A 2 13.31 -39.69 42.24
N ASP A 3 13.53 -38.48 41.74
CA ASP A 3 13.49 -38.04 40.33
C ASP A 3 12.21 -38.22 39.47
N ALA A 4 11.71 -37.10 38.91
CA ALA A 4 11.44 -36.94 37.47
C ALA A 4 10.64 -35.64 37.16
N SER A 5 11.35 -34.71 36.51
CA SER A 5 10.96 -33.92 35.32
C SER A 5 9.76 -32.95 35.31
N PRO A 6 10.01 -31.64 35.15
CA PRO A 6 9.08 -30.66 34.56
C PRO A 6 9.10 -30.69 33.01
N PRO A 7 8.16 -29.99 32.31
CA PRO A 7 7.70 -30.33 30.96
C PRO A 7 8.69 -29.95 29.85
N ALA A 8 8.64 -30.74 28.77
CA ALA A 8 9.29 -30.45 27.50
C ALA A 8 8.56 -29.28 26.82
N ASP A 9 9.14 -28.09 26.91
CA ASP A 9 8.81 -26.98 26.02
C ASP A 9 9.53 -27.18 24.68
N ASP A 10 8.70 -27.19 23.65
CA ASP A 10 8.99 -27.30 22.23
C ASP A 10 9.87 -26.12 21.77
N SER A 11 11.19 -26.32 21.85
CA SER A 11 12.15 -25.45 21.19
C SER A 11 12.37 -25.92 19.75
N SER A 12 11.32 -25.83 18.93
CA SER A 12 11.45 -25.78 17.48
C SER A 12 12.06 -24.43 17.09
N LEU A 13 13.33 -24.25 17.42
CA LEU A 13 14.19 -23.21 16.88
C LEU A 13 14.22 -23.43 15.37
N THR A 14 13.47 -22.58 14.70
CA THR A 14 13.46 -22.45 13.27
C THR A 14 14.90 -22.23 12.83
N ASP A 15 15.40 -23.17 12.05
CA ASP A 15 16.69 -23.17 11.37
C ASP A 15 16.74 -21.99 10.40
N ALA A 16 16.93 -20.78 10.92
CA ALA A 16 17.38 -19.65 10.15
C ALA A 16 18.88 -19.83 9.96
N SER A 17 19.23 -20.70 8.99
CA SER A 17 20.56 -20.72 8.41
C SER A 17 20.96 -19.27 8.10
N PRO A 18 22.01 -18.72 8.75
CA PRO A 18 22.48 -17.39 8.42
C PRO A 18 22.95 -17.41 6.96
N PRO A 19 22.78 -16.32 6.20
CA PRO A 19 23.36 -16.24 4.86
C PRO A 19 24.87 -16.48 4.99
N ASP A 20 25.34 -17.49 4.27
CA ASP A 20 26.73 -17.92 4.21
C ASP A 20 27.59 -16.70 3.86
N THR A 21 28.22 -16.11 4.87
CA THR A 21 29.11 -14.93 4.75
C THR A 21 30.55 -15.36 4.47
N SER A 22 30.71 -16.57 3.92
CA SER A 22 31.98 -17.05 3.40
C SER A 22 32.46 -16.13 2.27
N PRO A 23 33.72 -15.65 2.29
CA PRO A 23 34.25 -14.84 1.21
C PRO A 23 34.16 -15.63 -0.10
N PRO A 24 33.82 -14.99 -1.23
CA PRO A 24 33.64 -15.69 -2.50
C PRO A 24 34.95 -16.40 -2.86
N SER A 25 34.84 -17.68 -3.22
CA SER A 25 36.00 -18.47 -3.64
C SER A 25 36.61 -17.87 -4.91
N PRO A 26 37.94 -17.99 -5.11
CA PRO A 26 38.59 -17.47 -6.31
C PRO A 26 38.04 -18.06 -7.61
N ASP A 27 37.53 -19.31 -7.57
CA ASP A 27 36.91 -19.94 -8.72
C ASP A 27 35.52 -19.35 -9.02
N ALA A 28 34.73 -19.04 -7.99
CA ALA A 28 33.45 -18.33 -8.18
C ALA A 28 33.66 -16.94 -8.81
N VAL A 29 34.74 -16.23 -8.45
CA VAL A 29 35.10 -14.95 -9.06
C VAL A 29 35.54 -15.13 -10.52
N ARG A 30 36.35 -16.15 -10.83
CA ARG A 30 36.75 -16.45 -12.21
C ARG A 30 35.57 -16.82 -13.10
N ASP A 31 34.63 -17.59 -12.58
CA ASP A 31 33.42 -17.97 -13.31
C ASP A 31 32.49 -16.77 -13.52
N ALA A 32 32.33 -15.91 -12.51
CA ALA A 32 31.57 -14.67 -12.66
C ALA A 32 32.21 -13.71 -13.68
N LEU A 33 33.55 -13.55 -13.66
CA LEU A 33 34.28 -12.73 -14.63
C LEU A 33 34.20 -13.33 -16.04
N ARG A 34 34.30 -14.66 -16.17
CA ARG A 34 34.11 -15.36 -17.44
C ARG A 34 32.70 -15.11 -17.97
N ALA A 35 31.68 -15.27 -17.12
CA ALA A 35 30.30 -15.00 -17.48
C ALA A 35 30.09 -13.54 -17.90
N LEU A 36 30.76 -12.58 -17.25
CA LEU A 36 30.75 -11.18 -17.67
C LEU A 36 31.39 -11.01 -19.06
N ALA A 37 32.56 -11.62 -19.28
CA ALA A 37 33.31 -11.54 -20.53
C ALA A 37 32.58 -12.22 -21.70
N THR A 38 31.83 -13.29 -21.44
CA THR A 38 31.01 -14.00 -22.44
C THR A 38 29.60 -13.44 -22.56
N GLY A 39 29.24 -12.42 -21.78
CA GLY A 39 27.90 -11.81 -21.79
C GLY A 39 26.79 -12.73 -21.25
N THR A 40 27.15 -13.78 -20.50
CA THR A 40 26.22 -14.76 -19.90
C THR A 40 25.99 -14.52 -18.41
N ALA A 41 26.59 -13.47 -17.84
CA ALA A 41 26.32 -13.08 -16.46
C ALA A 41 24.83 -12.70 -16.31
N PRO A 42 24.15 -13.16 -15.25
CA PRO A 42 22.80 -12.71 -14.97
C PRO A 42 22.84 -11.20 -14.76
N ALA A 43 22.10 -10.45 -15.59
CA ALA A 43 21.94 -9.02 -15.38
C ALA A 43 21.32 -8.82 -14.00
N ARG A 44 22.06 -8.19 -13.09
CA ARG A 44 21.47 -7.71 -11.83
C ARG A 44 20.32 -6.82 -12.24
N ARG A 45 19.08 -7.25 -11.98
CA ARG A 45 17.92 -6.40 -12.23
C ARG A 45 18.14 -5.12 -11.42
N PRO A 46 18.08 -3.94 -12.05
CA PRO A 46 18.19 -2.70 -11.32
C PRO A 46 17.11 -2.66 -10.25
N ALA A 47 17.47 -2.34 -9.01
CA ALA A 47 16.55 -2.33 -7.87
C ALA A 47 15.32 -1.43 -8.14
N PHE A 48 15.48 -0.37 -8.92
CA PHE A 48 14.39 0.52 -9.31
C PHE A 48 13.27 -0.18 -10.09
N ARG A 49 13.57 -1.23 -10.88
CA ARG A 49 12.55 -1.95 -11.66
C ARG A 49 11.56 -2.68 -10.77
N GLU A 50 12.04 -3.22 -9.66
CA GLU A 50 11.21 -3.95 -8.69
C GLU A 50 10.29 -2.98 -7.95
N THR A 51 10.84 -1.88 -7.42
CA THR A 51 10.05 -0.83 -6.74
C THR A 51 8.97 -0.24 -7.66
N ILE A 52 9.29 0.01 -8.94
CA ILE A 52 8.32 0.54 -9.91
C ILE A 52 7.25 -0.49 -10.24
N SER A 53 7.63 -1.76 -10.48
CA SER A 53 6.66 -2.82 -10.76
C SER A 53 5.72 -3.08 -9.57
N GLU A 54 6.23 -2.98 -8.35
CA GLU A 54 5.42 -3.13 -7.14
C GLU A 54 4.45 -1.96 -6.96
N ALA A 55 4.90 -0.73 -7.25
CA ALA A 55 4.03 0.44 -7.23
C ALA A 55 2.93 0.38 -8.30
N GLU A 56 3.24 -0.11 -9.51
CA GLU A 56 2.24 -0.37 -10.55
C GLU A 56 1.18 -1.37 -10.07
N ALA A 57 1.60 -2.51 -9.51
CA ALA A 57 0.66 -3.50 -8.96
C ALA A 57 -0.22 -2.90 -7.85
N ALA A 58 0.38 -2.07 -6.98
CA ALA A 58 -0.37 -1.38 -5.94
C ALA A 58 -1.44 -0.44 -6.52
N THR A 59 -1.21 0.19 -7.68
CA THR A 59 -2.24 1.04 -8.31
C THR A 59 -3.46 0.28 -8.84
N ASP A 60 -3.31 -1.02 -9.12
CA ASP A 60 -4.41 -1.87 -9.58
C ASP A 60 -5.32 -2.34 -8.42
N CYS A 61 -4.85 -2.27 -7.17
CA CYS A 61 -5.56 -2.76 -5.99
C CYS A 61 -5.60 -1.71 -4.87
N ALA A 62 -6.79 -1.22 -4.52
CA ALA A 62 -6.96 -0.19 -3.49
C ALA A 62 -6.35 -0.58 -2.13
N LEU A 63 -6.45 -1.86 -1.73
CA LEU A 63 -5.84 -2.34 -0.49
C LEU A 63 -4.32 -2.26 -0.54
N GLU A 64 -3.71 -2.66 -1.65
CA GLU A 64 -2.26 -2.58 -1.83
C GLU A 64 -1.78 -1.13 -1.93
N ALA A 65 -2.52 -0.27 -2.64
CA ALA A 65 -2.25 1.18 -2.64
C ALA A 65 -2.25 1.74 -1.22
N THR A 66 -3.25 1.40 -0.39
CA THR A 66 -3.30 1.89 0.99
C THR A 66 -2.16 1.35 1.84
N ALA A 67 -1.77 0.08 1.68
CA ALA A 67 -0.63 -0.50 2.37
C ALA A 67 0.70 0.16 1.94
N PHE A 68 0.86 0.43 0.65
CA PHE A 68 2.02 1.11 0.08
C PHE A 68 2.15 2.55 0.63
N LEU A 69 1.04 3.28 0.70
CA LEU A 69 0.99 4.63 1.27
C LEU A 69 1.26 4.63 2.78
N ALA A 70 0.65 3.70 3.52
CA ALA A 70 0.87 3.55 4.97
C ALA A 70 2.33 3.20 5.31
N ALA A 71 3.01 2.47 4.42
CA ALA A 71 4.44 2.19 4.54
C ALA A 71 5.35 3.39 4.21
N GLY A 72 4.79 4.53 3.76
CA GLY A 72 5.55 5.75 3.48
C GLY A 72 6.51 5.62 2.30
N ARG A 73 6.20 4.77 1.32
CA ARG A 73 7.12 4.39 0.22
C ARG A 73 7.12 5.33 -0.99
N LEU A 74 6.33 6.41 -0.97
CA LEU A 74 6.34 7.42 -2.04
C LEU A 74 7.71 8.04 -2.33
N PRO A 75 8.56 8.37 -1.33
CA PRO A 75 9.90 8.89 -1.59
C PRO A 75 10.85 7.84 -2.17
N GLU A 76 10.68 6.56 -1.81
CA GLU A 76 11.44 5.44 -2.36
C GLU A 76 11.10 5.26 -3.85
N LEU A 77 9.81 5.27 -4.19
CA LEU A 77 9.34 5.22 -5.57
C LEU A 77 9.86 6.41 -6.40
N ALA A 78 9.84 7.63 -5.84
CA ALA A 78 10.37 8.80 -6.51
C ALA A 78 11.88 8.69 -6.82
N ARG A 79 12.66 8.07 -5.92
CA ARG A 79 14.08 7.78 -6.16
C ARG A 79 14.25 6.71 -7.24
N ALA A 80 13.44 5.65 -7.20
CA ALA A 80 13.47 4.60 -8.22
C ALA A 80 13.19 5.16 -9.62
N VAL A 81 12.24 6.10 -9.76
CA VAL A 81 11.98 6.79 -11.03
C VAL A 81 13.21 7.58 -11.49
N ALA A 82 13.83 8.36 -10.61
CA ALA A 82 15.04 9.12 -10.94
C ALA A 82 16.22 8.20 -11.33
N ASP A 83 16.37 7.06 -10.67
CA ASP A 83 17.39 6.06 -11.00
C ASP A 83 17.12 5.43 -12.38
N ALA A 84 15.86 5.17 -12.72
CA ALA A 84 15.45 4.67 -14.03
C ALA A 84 15.73 5.71 -15.15
N GLU A 85 15.46 6.99 -14.89
CA GLU A 85 15.81 8.09 -15.80
C GLU A 85 17.33 8.18 -16.00
N HIS A 86 18.11 8.07 -14.92
CA HIS A 86 19.57 8.11 -14.99
C HIS A 86 20.17 6.89 -15.71
N ALA A 87 19.46 5.77 -15.71
CA ALA A 87 19.82 4.56 -16.44
C ALA A 87 19.31 4.56 -17.91
N ASP A 88 18.75 5.67 -18.41
CA ASP A 88 18.13 5.79 -19.73
C ASP A 88 17.00 4.76 -19.98
N GLU A 89 16.34 4.29 -18.92
CA GLU A 89 15.21 3.36 -19.00
C GLU A 89 13.88 4.11 -19.09
N THR A 90 13.69 4.86 -20.17
CA THR A 90 12.54 5.77 -20.34
C THR A 90 11.19 5.11 -20.08
N GLY A 91 10.95 3.91 -20.63
CA GLY A 91 9.67 3.21 -20.44
C GLY A 91 9.43 2.70 -19.00
N THR A 92 10.50 2.46 -18.24
CA THR A 92 10.38 2.13 -16.81
C THR A 92 10.13 3.41 -16.00
N ALA A 93 10.85 4.48 -16.31
CA ALA A 93 10.67 5.78 -15.66
C ALA A 93 9.25 6.35 -15.88
N GLU A 94 8.71 6.28 -17.10
CA GLU A 94 7.37 6.76 -17.44
C GLU A 94 6.28 6.05 -16.63
N ARG A 95 6.31 4.71 -16.60
CA ARG A 95 5.33 3.94 -15.82
C ARG A 95 5.45 4.22 -14.32
N GLY A 96 6.67 4.33 -13.81
CA GLY A 96 6.91 4.70 -12.42
C GLY A 96 6.41 6.10 -12.08
N ALA A 97 6.57 7.07 -12.99
CA ALA A 97 6.05 8.42 -12.82
C ALA A 97 4.51 8.46 -12.83
N GLU A 98 3.87 7.66 -13.69
CA GLU A 98 2.42 7.50 -13.72
C GLU A 98 1.89 6.88 -12.41
N ALA A 99 2.52 5.80 -11.95
CA ALA A 99 2.18 5.15 -10.68
C ALA A 99 2.35 6.12 -9.49
N LEU A 100 3.46 6.87 -9.46
CA LEU A 100 3.72 7.90 -8.43
C LEU A 100 2.63 8.98 -8.44
N ALA A 101 2.20 9.45 -9.61
CA ALA A 101 1.14 10.44 -9.74
C ALA A 101 -0.22 9.89 -9.27
N ALA A 102 -0.54 8.64 -9.59
CA ALA A 102 -1.75 7.97 -9.12
C ALA A 102 -1.76 7.85 -7.58
N LEU A 103 -0.69 7.34 -6.99
CA LEU A 103 -0.58 7.17 -5.54
C LEU A 103 -0.61 8.50 -4.78
N ARG A 104 0.00 9.58 -5.30
CA ARG A 104 -0.10 10.92 -4.72
C ARG A 104 -1.53 11.48 -4.74
N ARG A 105 -2.29 11.22 -5.80
CA ARG A 105 -3.70 11.61 -5.85
C ARG A 105 -4.54 10.85 -4.82
N LEU A 106 -4.26 9.56 -4.64
CA LEU A 106 -4.91 8.74 -3.62
C LEU A 106 -4.58 9.22 -2.21
N ASP A 107 -3.31 9.51 -1.92
CA ASP A 107 -2.85 10.06 -0.63
C ASP A 107 -3.55 11.40 -0.31
N ALA A 108 -3.58 12.31 -1.28
CA ALA A 108 -4.29 13.59 -1.14
C ALA A 108 -5.80 13.41 -0.92
N ALA A 109 -6.43 12.47 -1.62
CA ALA A 109 -7.85 12.18 -1.45
C ALA A 109 -8.13 11.57 -0.06
N ALA A 110 -7.29 10.66 0.42
CA ALA A 110 -7.41 10.06 1.74
C ALA A 110 -7.25 11.12 2.85
N ALA A 111 -6.27 12.01 2.72
CA ALA A 111 -6.07 13.12 3.65
C ALA A 111 -7.29 14.05 3.71
N ALA A 112 -7.90 14.37 2.56
CA ALA A 112 -9.09 15.21 2.50
C ALA A 112 -10.33 14.60 3.19
N HIS A 113 -10.40 13.28 3.34
CA HIS A 113 -11.51 12.58 4.02
C HIS A 113 -11.24 12.35 5.52
N GLY A 114 -9.98 12.37 5.96
CA GLY A 114 -9.59 12.22 7.37
C GLY A 114 -9.76 13.49 8.21
N ASP A 115 -9.86 14.65 7.56
CA ASP A 115 -9.91 15.98 8.18
C ASP A 115 -11.30 16.65 8.09
N ASP A 116 -12.39 15.91 7.85
CA ASP A 116 -13.75 16.49 7.94
C ASP A 116 -14.33 16.32 9.36
N PRO A 117 -14.21 17.32 10.26
CA PRO A 117 -14.85 17.29 11.58
C PRO A 117 -16.38 17.38 11.50
N ARG A 118 -17.00 17.47 10.31
CA ARG A 118 -18.45 17.63 10.16
C ARG A 118 -19.26 16.35 10.35
N ASP A 119 -18.63 15.17 10.40
CA ASP A 119 -19.31 13.91 10.74
C ASP A 119 -19.37 13.64 12.27
N ALA A 120 -18.74 14.48 13.10
CA ALA A 120 -18.80 14.36 14.56
C ALA A 120 -19.96 15.16 15.20
N GLU A 121 -20.63 16.03 14.45
CA GLU A 121 -21.77 16.85 14.93
C GLU A 121 -23.03 16.62 14.08
N SER A 122 -23.58 15.41 14.10
CA SER A 122 -24.99 15.24 13.72
C SER A 122 -25.70 14.17 14.56
N ALA A 123 -25.38 14.16 15.86
CA ALA A 123 -26.11 13.40 16.88
C ALA A 123 -26.69 14.33 17.97
N ASP A 124 -27.06 15.57 17.64
CA ASP A 124 -27.91 16.37 18.52
C ASP A 124 -28.54 17.53 17.73
N GLY A 125 -29.84 17.44 17.44
CA GLY A 125 -30.48 18.40 16.54
C GLY A 125 -31.92 18.03 16.20
N ASP A 126 -32.71 17.73 17.23
CA ASP A 126 -34.16 17.88 17.33
C ASP A 126 -34.93 18.11 16.00
N HIS A 127 -35.15 17.04 15.24
CA HIS A 127 -35.93 17.06 13.99
C HIS A 127 -37.45 17.01 14.20
N PHE A 128 -37.91 17.03 15.45
CA PHE A 128 -39.32 17.20 15.78
C PHE A 128 -39.57 18.68 16.10
N HIS A 129 -39.84 19.50 15.07
CA HIS A 129 -40.79 20.63 15.11
C HIS A 129 -40.57 21.59 13.93
N ARG A 130 -41.13 21.26 12.76
CA ARG A 130 -41.78 22.30 11.92
C ARG A 130 -43.07 21.74 11.34
N ALA A 131 -44.17 22.11 12.00
CA ALA A 131 -45.53 21.99 11.50
C ALA A 131 -45.63 22.64 10.11
N ARG A 132 -45.87 21.83 9.08
CA ARG A 132 -46.58 22.27 7.88
C ARG A 132 -48.03 21.87 8.06
N GLY A 133 -48.87 22.88 8.24
CA GLY A 133 -50.30 22.74 8.49
C GLY A 133 -50.96 21.81 7.48
N ILE A 134 -51.41 20.67 7.97
CA ILE A 134 -52.41 19.87 7.29
C ILE A 134 -53.72 20.61 7.57
N VAL A 135 -54.20 21.40 6.60
CA VAL A 135 -55.54 21.97 6.67
C VAL A 135 -56.52 20.80 6.58
N LEU A 136 -57.15 20.48 7.70
CA LEU A 136 -58.28 19.55 7.75
C LEU A 136 -59.46 20.23 7.04
N PRO A 137 -60.09 19.63 6.01
CA PRO A 137 -61.33 20.17 5.48
C PRO A 137 -62.41 20.08 6.57
N PRO A 138 -63.19 21.14 6.82
CA PRO A 138 -64.31 21.05 7.75
C PRO A 138 -65.40 20.17 7.13
N THR A 139 -65.59 18.98 7.71
CA THR A 139 -66.84 18.22 7.57
C THR A 139 -67.94 18.95 8.34
N GLY A 140 -68.94 19.45 7.62
CA GLY A 140 -70.15 20.05 8.18
C GLY A 140 -71.27 20.10 7.15
N GLN A 141 -72.21 19.17 7.27
CA GLN A 141 -73.49 19.14 6.54
C GLN A 141 -74.40 20.33 6.93
N ALA A 142 -75.17 20.86 5.98
CA ALA A 142 -76.61 21.20 6.10
C ALA A 142 -77.08 21.89 4.79
N THR A 143 -77.85 21.21 3.93
CA THR A 143 -79.32 21.27 3.74
C THR A 143 -79.87 22.47 2.94
N ASP A 144 -80.71 22.12 1.95
CA ASP A 144 -81.89 22.83 1.43
C ASP A 144 -81.72 24.03 0.47
N ARG A 145 -81.99 23.78 -0.82
CA ARG A 145 -82.91 24.58 -1.63
C ARG A 145 -83.37 23.83 -2.89
#